data_AF-A0A960LT31-F1
#
_entry.id   AF-A0A960LT31-F1
#
_cell.length_a   1.000
_cell.length_b   1.000
_cell.length_c   1.000
_cell.angle_alpha   90.00
_cell.angle_beta   90.00
_cell.angle_gamma   90.00
#
_symmetry.space_group_name_H-M   'P 1'
#
loop_
_entity.id
_entity.type
_entity.pdbx_description
1 polymer ?
#
loop_
_entity_poly.entity_id
_entity_poly.type
_entity_poly.pdbx_seq_one_letter_code
_entity_poly.pdbx_strand_id
1 'polypeptide(L)'
;MKSFPNLFPAGAVRPLGRRTMMIFGFAMMMGTLPAEDKVAAERPRERPLPLNQTFVGEKKFDVIVKKALAENWRALPISERMVKFAREFHHVPYKSFTLEIDDHVESPSANLEGLDCWTFFEICLGFSRMIAIEKPSYTADDLLDQIQLTRYRGGHCSGDYLERIHYLAEWYFENDARGTIDDITRTFPGIERIEGRKIQEMTV
;
A
#
# COMPACT_ATOMS: atom_id res chain seq x y z
N MET A 1 25.55 -14.39 -26.21
CA MET A 1 25.16 -15.11 -24.98
C MET A 1 26.35 -15.01 -24.01
N LYS A 2 26.36 -14.01 -23.13
CA LYS A 2 27.40 -13.82 -22.11
C LYS A 2 26.68 -13.78 -20.76
N SER A 3 26.97 -14.76 -19.91
CA SER A 3 26.42 -14.95 -18.57
C SER A 3 26.95 -13.88 -17.62
N PHE A 4 26.05 -13.24 -16.87
CA PHE A 4 26.41 -12.41 -15.71
C PHE A 4 26.59 -13.30 -14.47
N PRO A 5 27.64 -13.10 -13.66
CA PRO A 5 27.83 -13.83 -12.42
C PRO A 5 26.95 -13.28 -11.28
N ASN A 6 26.40 -14.20 -10.49
CA ASN A 6 25.66 -13.95 -9.25
C ASN A 6 26.46 -13.11 -8.26
N LEU A 7 25.94 -11.94 -7.88
CA LEU A 7 26.47 -11.08 -6.82
C LEU A 7 25.38 -10.84 -5.77
N PHE A 8 25.14 -11.87 -4.94
CA PHE A 8 24.51 -11.71 -3.65
C PHE A 8 25.27 -12.59 -2.64
N PRO A 9 26.02 -12.03 -1.68
CA PRO A 9 26.43 -12.80 -0.53
C PRO A 9 25.25 -12.96 0.43
N ALA A 10 25.01 -14.21 0.82
CA ALA A 10 24.09 -14.58 1.86
C ALA A 10 24.56 -14.07 3.24
N GLY A 11 23.62 -13.60 4.05
CA GLY A 11 23.73 -13.66 5.52
C GLY A 11 24.34 -12.44 6.21
N ALA A 12 23.47 -11.64 6.82
CA ALA A 12 23.80 -10.90 8.04
C ALA A 12 22.52 -10.73 8.89
N VAL A 13 22.19 -11.76 9.66
CA VAL A 13 21.16 -11.70 10.70
C VAL A 13 21.73 -10.92 11.88
N ARG A 14 21.12 -9.78 12.25
CA ARG A 14 21.45 -9.04 13.47
C ARG A 14 21.02 -9.85 14.71
N PRO A 15 21.84 -9.97 15.76
CA PRO A 15 21.48 -10.77 16.93
C PRO A 15 20.49 -10.04 17.82
N LEU A 16 19.41 -10.73 18.19
CA LEU A 16 18.42 -10.30 19.18
C LEU A 16 19.01 -10.51 20.59
N GLY A 17 19.01 -9.47 21.41
CA GLY A 17 19.59 -9.48 22.74
C GLY A 17 18.90 -10.44 23.72
N ARG A 18 19.72 -11.19 24.46
CA ARG A 18 19.34 -12.06 25.59
C ARG A 18 18.51 -11.30 26.64
N ARG A 19 17.28 -11.75 26.91
CA ARG A 19 16.64 -11.58 28.22
C ARG A 19 16.02 -12.89 28.69
N THR A 20 16.71 -13.44 29.68
CA THR A 20 16.39 -14.42 30.72
C THR A 20 14.97 -15.00 30.76
N MET A 21 14.93 -16.33 30.64
CA MET A 21 13.84 -17.24 30.96
C MET A 21 13.73 -17.39 32.49
N MET A 22 12.59 -17.04 33.07
CA MET A 22 12.18 -17.54 34.40
C MET A 22 10.94 -18.40 34.21
N ILE A 23 11.12 -19.71 34.42
CA ILE A 23 10.05 -20.69 34.54
C ILE A 23 9.47 -20.56 35.94
N PHE A 24 8.19 -20.22 36.05
CA PHE A 24 7.38 -20.56 37.21
C PHE A 24 6.25 -21.45 36.74
N GLY A 25 6.26 -22.70 37.21
CA GLY A 25 5.20 -23.67 36.97
C GLY A 25 3.94 -23.28 37.72
N PHE A 26 2.80 -23.41 37.03
CA PHE A 26 1.51 -23.52 37.69
C PHE A 26 0.66 -24.56 36.95
N ALA A 27 -0.07 -25.32 37.76
CA ALA A 27 -0.64 -26.63 37.46
C ALA A 27 -1.79 -26.60 36.44
N MET A 28 -1.96 -27.76 35.77
CA MET A 28 -3.13 -28.14 34.98
C MET A 28 -4.44 -27.92 35.74
N MET A 29 -5.35 -27.17 35.12
CA MET A 29 -6.78 -27.35 35.29
C MET A 29 -7.42 -27.39 33.90
N MET A 30 -7.81 -28.58 33.46
CA MET A 30 -8.67 -28.76 32.29
C MET A 30 -10.07 -28.28 32.66
N GLY A 31 -10.37 -27.03 32.30
CA GLY A 31 -11.74 -26.54 32.15
C GLY A 31 -12.02 -26.38 30.66
N THR A 32 -13.07 -27.04 30.16
CA THR A 32 -13.56 -26.85 28.79
C THR A 32 -14.07 -25.42 28.63
N LEU A 33 -13.31 -24.59 27.92
CA LEU A 33 -13.77 -23.27 27.48
C LEU A 33 -14.83 -23.46 26.39
N PRO A 34 -15.98 -22.76 26.46
CA PRO A 34 -16.91 -22.75 25.34
C PRO A 34 -16.21 -22.08 24.15
N ALA A 35 -16.44 -22.62 22.95
CA ALA A 35 -15.95 -22.04 21.71
C ALA A 35 -16.54 -20.64 21.55
N GLU A 36 -15.73 -19.61 21.76
CA GLU A 36 -16.07 -18.25 21.35
C GLU A 36 -16.09 -18.20 19.82
N ASP A 37 -17.27 -18.01 19.25
CA ASP A 37 -17.42 -17.52 17.87
C ASP A 37 -16.74 -16.15 17.77
N LYS A 38 -15.44 -16.15 17.44
CA LYS A 38 -14.69 -14.94 17.08
C LYS A 38 -14.88 -14.65 15.60
N VAL A 39 -16.08 -14.22 15.22
CA VAL A 39 -16.16 -13.22 14.17
C VAL A 39 -15.89 -11.89 14.86
N ALA A 40 -14.61 -11.53 14.98
CA ALA A 40 -14.24 -10.18 15.35
C ALA A 40 -14.85 -9.25 14.29
N ALA A 41 -15.91 -8.55 14.64
CA ALA A 41 -16.43 -7.48 13.80
C ALA A 41 -15.27 -6.49 13.58
N GLU A 42 -14.79 -6.38 12.33
CA GLU A 42 -13.85 -5.33 11.95
C GLU A 42 -14.46 -4.00 12.42
N ARG A 43 -13.69 -3.17 13.14
CA ARG A 43 -14.15 -1.82 13.47
C ARG A 43 -14.48 -1.11 12.14
N PRO A 44 -15.51 -0.25 12.09
CA PRO A 44 -15.76 0.55 10.90
C PRO A 44 -14.48 1.28 10.53
N ARG A 45 -14.02 1.12 9.29
CA ARG A 45 -12.85 1.86 8.81
C ARG A 45 -13.21 3.34 8.79
N GLU A 46 -12.45 4.14 9.54
CA GLU A 46 -12.63 5.58 9.60
C GLU A 46 -12.19 6.17 8.26
N ARG A 47 -13.15 6.63 7.46
CA ARG A 47 -12.91 7.40 6.24
C ARG A 47 -13.78 8.65 6.25
N PRO A 48 -13.26 9.82 5.82
CA PRO A 48 -14.03 11.07 5.87
C PRO A 48 -15.27 11.07 4.96
N LEU A 49 -15.20 10.43 3.79
CA LEU A 49 -16.29 10.38 2.81
C LEU A 49 -16.84 8.95 2.60
N PRO A 50 -18.11 8.79 2.17
CA PRO A 50 -18.72 7.48 1.97
C PRO A 50 -18.18 6.76 0.72
N LEU A 51 -18.25 5.41 0.71
CA LEU A 51 -17.64 4.58 -0.35
C LEU A 51 -18.13 4.90 -1.75
N ASN A 52 -19.42 5.19 -1.89
CA ASN A 52 -20.04 5.51 -3.18
C ASN A 52 -19.52 6.82 -3.80
N GLN A 53 -18.82 7.65 -3.03
CA GLN A 53 -18.13 8.86 -3.50
C GLN A 53 -16.63 8.62 -3.66
N THR A 54 -16.02 7.78 -2.82
CA THR A 54 -14.56 7.56 -2.82
C THR A 54 -14.10 6.45 -3.76
N PHE A 55 -15.01 5.58 -4.25
CA PHE A 55 -14.63 4.43 -5.05
C PHE A 55 -15.45 4.32 -6.34
N VAL A 56 -14.76 4.32 -7.48
CA VAL A 56 -15.36 4.15 -8.80
C VAL A 56 -14.79 2.90 -9.46
N GLY A 57 -15.68 2.05 -9.98
CA GLY A 57 -15.31 0.84 -10.73
C GLY A 57 -15.33 -0.47 -9.94
N GLU A 58 -16.28 -0.65 -9.01
CA GLU A 58 -16.44 -1.89 -8.21
C GLU A 58 -16.45 -3.17 -9.06
N LYS A 59 -17.17 -3.19 -10.19
CA LYS A 59 -17.20 -4.35 -11.08
C LYS A 59 -15.80 -4.70 -11.63
N LYS A 60 -15.00 -3.68 -11.95
CA LYS A 60 -13.62 -3.88 -12.42
C LYS A 60 -12.73 -4.36 -11.29
N PHE A 61 -12.90 -3.83 -10.07
CA PHE A 61 -12.23 -4.33 -8.87
C PHE A 61 -12.48 -5.83 -8.69
N ASP A 62 -13.74 -6.27 -8.70
CA ASP A 62 -14.10 -7.68 -8.53
C ASP A 62 -13.47 -8.59 -9.59
N VAL A 63 -13.50 -8.16 -10.85
CA VAL A 63 -12.89 -8.90 -11.97
C VAL A 63 -11.38 -9.03 -11.77
N ILE A 64 -10.69 -7.94 -11.41
CA ILE A 64 -9.25 -7.92 -11.19
C ILE A 64 -8.87 -8.80 -9.99
N VAL A 65 -9.57 -8.67 -8.87
CA VAL A 65 -9.32 -9.48 -7.67
C VAL A 65 -9.54 -10.95 -7.96
N LYS A 66 -10.66 -11.32 -8.59
CA LYS A 66 -10.95 -12.71 -8.96
C LYS A 66 -9.85 -13.31 -9.83
N LYS A 67 -9.36 -12.54 -10.81
CA LYS A 67 -8.26 -12.97 -11.68
C LYS A 67 -6.96 -13.14 -10.90
N ALA A 68 -6.60 -12.17 -10.05
CA ALA A 68 -5.39 -12.21 -9.24
C ALA A 68 -5.36 -13.43 -8.30
N LEU A 69 -6.51 -13.81 -7.73
CA LEU A 69 -6.64 -15.01 -6.90
C LEU A 69 -6.53 -16.29 -7.74
N ALA A 70 -7.22 -16.36 -8.87
CA ALA A 70 -7.19 -17.53 -9.75
C ALA A 70 -5.78 -17.81 -10.32
N GLU A 71 -5.01 -16.76 -10.62
CA GLU A 71 -3.63 -16.86 -11.11
C GLU A 71 -2.57 -16.85 -10.00
N ASN A 72 -2.98 -16.88 -8.72
CA ASN A 72 -2.09 -16.86 -7.55
C ASN A 72 -1.03 -15.75 -7.59
N TRP A 73 -1.44 -14.51 -7.93
CA TRP A 73 -0.50 -13.37 -8.00
C TRP A 73 0.15 -13.04 -6.65
N ARG A 74 -0.41 -13.55 -5.53
CA ARG A 74 0.17 -13.46 -4.19
C ARG A 74 1.53 -14.14 -4.08
N ALA A 75 1.79 -15.19 -4.86
CA ALA A 75 3.09 -15.86 -4.84
C ALA A 75 4.19 -15.08 -5.56
N LEU A 76 3.83 -14.09 -6.38
CA LEU A 76 4.79 -13.30 -7.15
C LEU A 76 5.52 -12.28 -6.27
N PRO A 77 6.80 -11.98 -6.55
CA PRO A 77 7.47 -10.79 -6.01
C PRO A 77 6.65 -9.52 -6.27
N ILE A 78 6.75 -8.53 -5.39
CA ILE A 78 5.91 -7.32 -5.47
C ILE A 78 6.06 -6.59 -6.81
N SER A 79 7.26 -6.55 -7.39
CA SER A 79 7.52 -5.93 -8.69
C SER A 79 6.76 -6.61 -9.83
N GLU A 80 6.82 -7.94 -9.91
CA GLU A 80 6.09 -8.72 -10.91
C GLU A 80 4.57 -8.62 -10.73
N ARG A 81 4.13 -8.60 -9.47
CA ARG A 81 2.72 -8.42 -9.10
C ARG A 81 2.19 -7.04 -9.52
N MET A 82 2.98 -5.98 -9.29
CA MET A 82 2.63 -4.63 -9.76
C MET A 82 2.48 -4.60 -11.28
N VAL A 83 3.35 -5.29 -12.03
CA VAL A 83 3.23 -5.40 -13.50
C VAL A 83 1.95 -6.14 -13.91
N LYS A 84 1.54 -7.17 -13.18
CA LYS A 84 0.26 -7.86 -13.43
C LYS A 84 -0.93 -6.92 -13.26
N PHE A 85 -1.00 -6.17 -12.15
CA PHE A 85 -2.06 -5.18 -11.94
C PHE A 85 -2.03 -4.04 -12.96
N ALA A 86 -0.84 -3.53 -13.29
CA ALA A 86 -0.66 -2.51 -14.32
C ALA A 86 -1.27 -2.90 -15.68
N ARG A 87 -1.15 -4.18 -16.06
CA ARG A 87 -1.73 -4.69 -17.32
C ARG A 87 -3.25 -4.72 -17.31
N GLU A 88 -3.91 -4.84 -16.15
CA GLU A 88 -5.38 -4.79 -16.07
C GLU A 88 -5.95 -3.38 -16.31
N PHE A 89 -5.11 -2.35 -16.19
CA PHE A 89 -5.46 -0.97 -16.51
C PHE A 89 -5.07 -0.56 -17.93
N HIS A 90 -4.56 -1.49 -18.75
CA HIS A 90 -4.37 -1.21 -20.17
C HIS A 90 -5.72 -0.83 -20.81
N HIS A 91 -5.72 0.23 -21.63
CA HIS A 91 -6.91 0.86 -22.20
C HIS A 91 -7.84 1.60 -21.22
N VAL A 92 -7.51 1.72 -19.94
CA VAL A 92 -8.22 2.66 -19.07
C VAL A 92 -7.88 4.09 -19.50
N PRO A 93 -8.88 4.95 -19.76
CA PRO A 93 -8.64 6.32 -20.21
C PRO A 93 -7.82 7.13 -19.22
N TYR A 94 -7.03 8.06 -19.77
CA TYR A 94 -6.41 9.08 -18.95
C TYR A 94 -7.48 10.06 -18.43
N LYS A 95 -7.47 10.37 -17.12
CA LYS A 95 -8.39 11.34 -16.51
C LYS A 95 -7.68 12.13 -15.41
N SER A 96 -7.63 13.45 -15.56
CA SER A 96 -7.11 14.37 -14.55
C SER A 96 -8.11 14.60 -13.41
N PHE A 97 -7.63 15.10 -12.27
CA PHE A 97 -8.44 15.54 -11.13
C PHE A 97 -9.36 14.45 -10.54
N THR A 98 -8.94 13.18 -10.64
CA THR A 98 -9.73 12.05 -10.15
C THR A 98 -9.78 11.95 -8.63
N LEU A 99 -8.92 12.70 -7.94
CA LEU A 99 -8.88 12.79 -6.48
C LEU A 99 -9.67 13.98 -5.92
N GLU A 100 -10.06 14.95 -6.76
CA GLU A 100 -10.82 16.13 -6.34
C GLU A 100 -12.33 15.80 -6.35
N ILE A 101 -12.73 14.95 -5.41
CA ILE A 101 -14.07 14.35 -5.33
C ILE A 101 -15.05 15.11 -4.43
N ASP A 102 -14.55 16.12 -3.71
CA ASP A 102 -15.31 16.96 -2.78
C ASP A 102 -14.61 18.33 -2.64
N ASP A 103 -15.40 19.38 -2.39
CA ASP A 103 -14.88 20.76 -2.28
C ASP A 103 -14.28 21.07 -0.90
N HIS A 104 -14.54 20.25 0.12
CA HIS A 104 -14.24 20.56 1.51
C HIS A 104 -13.55 19.44 2.29
N VAL A 105 -13.77 18.18 1.89
CA VAL A 105 -13.29 17.02 2.64
C VAL A 105 -12.39 16.15 1.78
N GLU A 106 -11.13 16.05 2.17
CA GLU A 106 -10.20 15.08 1.59
C GLU A 106 -10.56 13.66 2.06
N SER A 107 -10.42 12.66 1.19
CA SER A 107 -10.63 11.27 1.57
C SER A 107 -9.85 10.34 0.67
N PRO A 108 -9.31 9.20 1.20
CA PRO A 108 -8.72 8.18 0.37
C PRO A 108 -9.73 7.71 -0.68
N SER A 109 -9.31 7.74 -1.95
CA SER A 109 -10.19 7.47 -3.09
C SER A 109 -9.46 6.78 -4.23
N ALA A 110 -10.23 6.05 -5.04
CA ALA A 110 -9.73 5.33 -6.22
C ALA A 110 -10.77 5.35 -7.34
N ASN A 111 -10.31 5.63 -8.56
CA ASN A 111 -11.12 5.53 -9.76
C ASN A 111 -10.50 4.52 -10.73
N LEU A 112 -11.11 3.35 -10.86
CA LEU A 112 -10.59 2.28 -11.74
C LEU A 112 -11.02 2.45 -13.21
N GLU A 113 -11.82 3.48 -13.52
CA GLU A 113 -12.37 3.77 -14.85
C GLU A 113 -11.70 4.96 -15.55
N GLY A 114 -10.89 5.73 -14.82
CA GLY A 114 -10.06 6.79 -15.38
C GLY A 114 -8.92 7.14 -14.43
N LEU A 115 -7.71 7.24 -14.97
CA LEU A 115 -6.47 7.33 -14.19
C LEU A 115 -5.57 8.44 -14.71
N ASP A 116 -4.78 9.03 -13.83
CA ASP A 116 -3.58 9.78 -14.20
C ASP A 116 -2.31 8.98 -13.88
N CYS A 117 -1.14 9.58 -14.07
CA CYS A 117 0.12 8.90 -13.80
C CYS A 117 0.30 8.51 -12.32
N TRP A 118 -0.22 9.32 -11.40
CA TRP A 118 -0.06 9.15 -9.96
C TRP A 118 -1.00 8.06 -9.44
N THR A 119 -2.29 8.20 -9.72
CA THR A 119 -3.34 7.26 -9.32
C THR A 119 -3.15 5.88 -9.93
N PHE A 120 -2.67 5.79 -11.19
CA PHE A 120 -2.29 4.51 -11.79
C PHE A 120 -1.23 3.79 -10.97
N PHE A 121 -0.15 4.48 -10.62
CA PHE A 121 0.93 3.94 -9.82
C PHE A 121 0.44 3.48 -8.44
N GLU A 122 -0.26 4.34 -7.71
CA GLU A 122 -0.75 4.06 -6.36
C GLU A 122 -1.73 2.90 -6.31
N ILE A 123 -2.63 2.81 -7.28
CA ILE A 123 -3.60 1.72 -7.38
C ILE A 123 -2.88 0.40 -7.65
N CYS A 124 -1.89 0.37 -8.55
CA CYS A 124 -1.10 -0.84 -8.81
C CYS A 124 -0.32 -1.30 -7.57
N LEU A 125 0.30 -0.36 -6.84
CA LEU A 125 0.99 -0.65 -5.59
C LEU A 125 0.00 -1.14 -4.51
N GLY A 126 -1.15 -0.47 -4.40
CA GLY A 126 -2.22 -0.77 -3.45
C GLY A 126 -2.76 -2.18 -3.64
N PHE A 127 -3.16 -2.55 -4.85
CA PHE A 127 -3.56 -3.91 -5.18
C PHE A 127 -2.46 -4.94 -4.86
N SER A 128 -1.21 -4.59 -5.18
CA SER A 128 -0.08 -5.49 -4.95
C SER A 128 0.13 -5.80 -3.47
N ARG A 129 0.02 -4.80 -2.60
CA ARG A 129 0.11 -5.01 -1.14
C ARG A 129 -1.14 -5.65 -0.57
N MET A 130 -2.32 -5.21 -1.02
CA MET A 130 -3.61 -5.72 -0.58
C MET A 130 -3.67 -7.24 -0.72
N ILE A 131 -3.42 -7.78 -1.91
CA ILE A 131 -3.53 -9.23 -2.15
C ILE A 131 -2.39 -10.03 -1.48
N ALA A 132 -1.31 -9.36 -1.04
CA ALA A 132 -0.22 -9.98 -0.29
C ALA A 132 -0.74 -10.54 1.05
N ILE A 133 -1.70 -9.82 1.64
CA ILE A 133 -2.33 -10.17 2.89
C ILE A 133 -3.44 -11.16 2.57
N GLU A 134 -3.31 -12.40 3.05
CA GLU A 134 -4.35 -13.41 2.86
C GLU A 134 -5.62 -13.06 3.63
N LYS A 135 -6.74 -13.01 2.92
CA LYS A 135 -8.08 -12.79 3.48
C LYS A 135 -9.11 -13.69 2.82
N PRO A 136 -10.22 -14.05 3.50
CA PRO A 136 -11.34 -14.78 2.90
C PRO A 136 -12.02 -14.02 1.75
N SER A 137 -12.04 -12.68 1.84
CA SER A 137 -12.57 -11.77 0.83
C SER A 137 -11.77 -10.47 0.82
N TYR A 138 -11.82 -9.76 -0.30
CA TYR A 138 -11.22 -8.44 -0.47
C TYR A 138 -12.30 -7.44 -0.84
N THR A 139 -12.20 -6.23 -0.29
CA THR A 139 -13.16 -5.15 -0.50
C THR A 139 -12.48 -3.92 -1.08
N ALA A 140 -13.27 -3.00 -1.63
CA ALA A 140 -12.78 -1.69 -2.05
C ALA A 140 -12.04 -0.95 -0.92
N ASP A 141 -12.54 -1.09 0.30
CA ASP A 141 -11.90 -0.58 1.51
C ASP A 141 -10.48 -1.13 1.73
N ASP A 142 -10.23 -2.40 1.40
CA ASP A 142 -8.87 -2.97 1.52
C ASP A 142 -7.87 -2.29 0.59
N LEU A 143 -8.33 -1.86 -0.59
CA LEU A 143 -7.51 -1.08 -1.50
C LEU A 143 -7.33 0.36 -1.00
N LEU A 144 -8.39 1.00 -0.52
CA LEU A 144 -8.34 2.36 0.01
C LEU A 144 -7.41 2.47 1.22
N ASP A 145 -7.34 1.45 2.08
CA ASP A 145 -6.38 1.42 3.20
C ASP A 145 -4.93 1.41 2.70
N GLN A 146 -4.63 0.64 1.66
CA GLN A 146 -3.28 0.60 1.09
C GLN A 146 -2.91 1.91 0.40
N ILE A 147 -3.87 2.57 -0.24
CA ILE A 147 -3.68 3.90 -0.84
C ILE A 147 -3.46 4.94 0.27
N GLN A 148 -4.27 4.90 1.34
CA GLN A 148 -4.16 5.84 2.45
C GLN A 148 -2.77 5.79 3.09
N LEU A 149 -2.24 4.58 3.30
CA LEU A 149 -0.92 4.35 3.89
C LEU A 149 0.21 5.10 3.17
N THR A 150 0.11 5.30 1.85
CA THR A 150 1.17 5.95 1.06
C THR A 150 0.86 7.37 0.64
N ARG A 151 -0.40 7.68 0.35
CA ARG A 151 -0.80 8.96 -0.23
C ARG A 151 -0.75 10.10 0.78
N TYR A 152 -1.00 9.82 2.06
CA TYR A 152 -1.11 10.85 3.09
C TYR A 152 0.09 10.86 4.03
N ARG A 153 0.40 12.03 4.59
CA ARG A 153 1.41 12.18 5.65
C ARG A 153 1.01 11.34 6.87
N GLY A 154 1.98 10.65 7.46
CA GLY A 154 1.71 9.69 8.54
C GLY A 154 0.87 8.47 8.13
N GLY A 155 0.49 8.34 6.86
CA GLY A 155 -0.39 7.26 6.37
C GLY A 155 -1.84 7.38 6.87
N HIS A 156 -2.30 8.59 7.17
CA HIS A 156 -3.65 8.85 7.68
C HIS A 156 -4.27 10.09 7.02
N CYS A 157 -5.57 10.02 6.74
CA CYS A 157 -6.37 11.13 6.21
C CYS A 157 -7.49 11.44 7.19
N SER A 158 -7.42 12.60 7.84
CA SER A 158 -8.45 13.12 8.75
C SER A 158 -9.49 14.00 8.05
N GLY A 159 -9.26 14.34 6.78
CA GLY A 159 -10.17 15.16 5.98
C GLY A 159 -9.55 16.43 5.42
N ASP A 160 -8.30 16.73 5.75
CA ASP A 160 -7.62 17.94 5.31
C ASP A 160 -6.82 17.70 4.02
N TYR A 161 -7.09 18.51 3.00
CA TYR A 161 -6.39 18.48 1.70
C TYR A 161 -4.87 18.55 1.82
N LEU A 162 -4.38 19.29 2.82
CA LEU A 162 -2.95 19.44 3.03
C LEU A 162 -2.31 18.16 3.55
N GLU A 163 -3.04 17.19 4.10
CA GLU A 163 -2.46 15.90 4.53
C GLU A 163 -2.03 15.04 3.34
N ARG A 164 -2.62 15.25 2.16
CA ARG A 164 -2.21 14.56 0.93
C ARG A 164 -0.81 15.02 0.53
N ILE A 165 0.04 14.07 0.17
CA ILE A 165 1.38 14.36 -0.33
C ILE A 165 1.28 14.69 -1.81
N HIS A 166 1.43 15.97 -2.16
CA HIS A 166 1.29 16.45 -3.55
C HIS A 166 2.59 16.46 -4.34
N TYR A 167 3.75 16.50 -3.66
CA TYR A 167 5.05 16.51 -4.30
C TYR A 167 5.68 15.12 -4.29
N LEU A 168 6.05 14.61 -5.48
CA LEU A 168 6.68 13.29 -5.62
C LEU A 168 7.94 13.12 -4.76
N ALA A 169 8.76 14.18 -4.64
CA ALA A 169 9.96 14.14 -3.82
C ALA A 169 9.64 13.91 -2.33
N GLU A 170 8.60 14.58 -1.82
CA GLU A 170 8.12 14.36 -0.46
C GLU A 170 7.54 12.95 -0.31
N TRP A 171 6.78 12.47 -1.30
CA TRP A 171 6.21 11.12 -1.27
C TRP A 171 7.28 10.06 -1.08
N TYR A 172 8.42 10.18 -1.79
CA TYR A 172 9.56 9.28 -1.60
C TYR A 172 10.12 9.34 -0.17
N PHE A 173 10.43 10.55 0.33
CA PHE A 173 11.05 10.69 1.65
C PHE A 173 10.14 10.22 2.79
N GLU A 174 8.86 10.57 2.74
CA GLU A 174 7.87 10.15 3.73
C GLU A 174 7.68 8.64 3.74
N ASN A 175 7.53 8.03 2.56
CA ASN A 175 7.29 6.58 2.48
C ASN A 175 8.54 5.75 2.80
N ASP A 176 9.75 6.22 2.45
CA ASP A 176 11.02 5.61 2.86
C ASP A 176 11.20 5.71 4.38
N ALA A 177 10.95 6.89 4.97
CA ALA A 177 11.03 7.09 6.41
C ALA A 177 10.04 6.20 7.20
N ARG A 178 8.87 5.91 6.61
CA ARG A 178 7.87 4.99 7.17
C ARG A 178 8.13 3.51 6.83
N GLY A 179 9.14 3.20 6.02
CA GLY A 179 9.47 1.84 5.60
C GLY A 179 8.43 1.19 4.69
N THR A 180 7.60 1.98 4.00
CA THR A 180 6.65 1.45 3.02
C THR A 180 7.32 1.22 1.66
N ILE A 181 8.38 1.97 1.36
CA ILE A 181 9.24 1.79 0.19
C ILE A 181 10.70 1.80 0.62
N ASP A 182 11.59 1.40 -0.29
CA ASP A 182 13.03 1.61 -0.17
C ASP A 182 13.50 2.59 -1.25
N ASP A 183 14.19 3.67 -0.87
CA ASP A 183 14.88 4.57 -1.80
C ASP A 183 16.14 3.91 -2.39
N ILE A 184 15.94 3.14 -3.46
CA ILE A 184 17.04 2.46 -4.16
C ILE A 184 17.94 3.42 -4.94
N THR A 185 17.55 4.69 -5.14
CA THR A 185 18.34 5.63 -5.94
C THR A 185 19.72 5.85 -5.33
N ARG A 186 19.81 5.80 -3.99
CA ARG A 186 21.06 5.93 -3.23
C ARG A 186 22.05 4.78 -3.44
N THR A 187 21.58 3.67 -3.99
CA THR A 187 22.41 2.47 -4.24
C THR A 187 23.11 2.50 -5.60
N PHE A 188 22.69 3.39 -6.51
CA PHE A 188 23.25 3.44 -7.84
C PHE A 188 24.64 4.11 -7.86
N PRO A 189 25.59 3.60 -8.66
CA PRO A 189 26.91 4.20 -8.77
C PRO A 189 26.84 5.57 -9.45
N GLY A 190 27.61 6.54 -8.94
CA GLY A 190 27.74 7.87 -9.53
C GLY A 190 26.58 8.83 -9.24
N ILE A 191 25.74 8.54 -8.24
CA ILE A 191 24.66 9.43 -7.85
C ILE A 191 25.17 10.65 -7.08
N GLU A 192 24.63 11.82 -7.44
CA GLU A 192 24.87 13.08 -6.75
C GLU A 192 23.56 13.62 -6.21
N ARG A 193 23.59 14.13 -4.98
CA ARG A 193 22.43 14.77 -4.38
C ARG A 193 22.20 16.12 -5.04
N ILE A 194 20.96 16.36 -5.50
CA ILE A 194 20.55 17.70 -5.93
C ILE A 194 20.41 18.56 -4.68
N GLU A 195 21.30 19.55 -4.53
CA GLU A 195 21.30 20.50 -3.43
C GLU A 195 20.53 21.78 -3.80
N GLY A 196 19.93 22.43 -2.80
CA GLY A 196 19.29 23.75 -2.97
C GLY A 196 18.03 23.78 -3.85
N ARG A 197 17.49 22.63 -4.26
CA ARG A 197 16.22 22.57 -5.00
C ARG A 197 15.08 23.10 -4.13
N LYS A 198 14.45 24.18 -4.59
CA LYS A 198 13.19 24.67 -4.01
C LYS A 198 12.03 23.95 -4.66
N ILE A 199 11.06 23.54 -3.85
CA ILE A 199 9.79 22.93 -4.29
C ILE A 199 8.70 23.89 -3.79
N GLN A 200 8.17 24.71 -4.70
CA GLN A 200 7.31 25.87 -4.39
C GLN A 200 6.19 26.05 -5.44
N GLU A 201 6.01 25.07 -6.33
CA GLU A 201 5.11 25.17 -7.48
C GLU A 201 3.63 25.33 -7.08
N MET A 202 3.26 24.88 -5.88
CA MET A 202 1.91 24.99 -5.30
C MET A 202 1.81 26.01 -4.16
N THR A 203 2.88 26.74 -3.85
CA THR A 203 2.87 27.79 -2.82
C THR A 203 3.22 29.13 -3.47
N VAL A 204 2.25 30.04 -3.53
CA VAL A 204 2.43 31.43 -3.97
C VAL A 204 2.93 32.34 -2.85
#